data_AF-A0AAD7ZSC0-F1
#
_entry.id   AF-A0AAD7ZSC0-F1
#
_cell.length_a   1.000
_cell.length_b   1.000
_cell.length_c   1.000
_cell.angle_alpha   90.00
_cell.angle_beta   90.00
_cell.angle_gamma   90.00
#
_symmetry.space_group_name_H-M   'P 1'
#
loop_
_entity.id
_entity.type
_entity.pdbx_description
1 polymer ?
#
loop_
_entity_poly.entity_id
_entity_poly.type
_entity_poly.pdbx_seq_one_letter_code
_entity_poly.pdbx_strand_id
1 'polypeptide(L)'
;MSTYLPTVVIPAIAASMFHQQLVSFDIAIQKTPCPVCLQVRSSIIQVASSVLYPAALAPFAAFTMATHYFTYKLPYITKDPKAVFGLYKKFTKPILNTLFSIAIAQGLIAMFITYMEAKSYMTIQEKLIQEEEELAHR
;
A
#
# COMPACT_ATOMS: atom_id res chain seq x y z
N MET A 1 -12.38 1.49 -18.64
CA MET A 1 -11.25 2.44 -18.45
C MET A 1 -11.48 3.44 -17.33
N SER A 2 -12.69 4.01 -17.15
CA SER A 2 -12.97 5.02 -16.11
C SER A 2 -12.66 4.56 -14.67
N THR A 3 -12.77 3.27 -14.37
CA THR A 3 -12.45 2.71 -13.05
C THR A 3 -10.96 2.50 -12.76
N TYR A 4 -10.08 2.48 -13.77
CA TYR A 4 -8.64 2.16 -13.57
C TYR A 4 -7.87 3.26 -12.83
N LEU A 5 -8.17 4.52 -13.14
CA LEU A 5 -7.57 5.69 -12.50
C LEU A 5 -7.72 5.65 -10.96
N PRO A 6 -8.93 5.53 -10.40
CA PRO A 6 -9.10 5.51 -8.95
C PRO A 6 -8.66 4.20 -8.27
N THR A 7 -8.69 3.05 -8.96
CA THR A 7 -8.30 1.78 -8.31
C THR A 7 -6.82 1.44 -8.40
N VAL A 8 -6.07 2.02 -9.34
CA VAL A 8 -4.65 1.68 -9.55
C VAL A 8 -3.74 2.88 -9.39
N VAL A 9 -4.03 3.99 -10.08
CA VAL A 9 -3.12 5.15 -10.14
C VAL A 9 -3.10 5.89 -8.81
N ILE A 10 -4.27 6.21 -8.26
CA ILE A 10 -4.39 6.92 -6.98
C ILE A 10 -3.70 6.15 -5.84
N PRO A 11 -3.99 4.85 -5.60
CA PRO A 11 -3.33 4.12 -4.52
C PRO A 11 -1.83 3.98 -4.73
N ALA A 12 -1.33 3.87 -5.97
CA ALA A 12 0.11 3.79 -6.23
C ALA A 12 0.85 5.09 -5.86
N ILE A 13 0.25 6.24 -6.20
CA ILE A 13 0.81 7.56 -5.83
C ILE A 13 0.74 7.72 -4.30
N ALA A 14 -0.42 7.43 -3.71
CA ALA A 14 -0.62 7.54 -2.27
C ALA A 14 0.35 6.65 -1.49
N ALA A 15 0.54 5.39 -1.90
CA ALA A 15 1.49 4.46 -1.30
C ALA A 15 2.91 5.04 -1.27
N SER A 16 3.37 5.55 -2.41
CA SER A 16 4.71 6.15 -2.55
C SER A 16 4.87 7.37 -1.64
N MET A 17 3.88 8.27 -1.63
CA MET A 17 3.91 9.47 -0.78
C MET A 17 3.93 9.12 0.71
N PHE A 18 3.07 8.19 1.13
CA PHE A 18 3.03 7.76 2.53
C PHE A 18 4.30 7.03 2.95
N HIS A 19 4.88 6.20 2.07
CA HIS A 19 6.15 5.55 2.34
C HIS A 19 7.27 6.59 2.53
N GLN A 20 7.36 7.58 1.65
CA GLN A 20 8.37 8.64 1.81
C GLN A 20 8.19 9.41 3.12
N GLN A 21 6.97 9.85 3.43
CA GLN A 21 6.68 10.65 4.62
C GLN A 21 6.85 9.90 5.95
N LEU A 22 6.44 8.63 6.00
CA LEU A 22 6.35 7.87 7.26
C LEU A 22 7.52 6.90 7.48
N VAL A 23 8.29 6.60 6.44
CA VAL A 23 9.39 5.63 6.50
C VAL A 23 10.70 6.30 6.10
N SER A 24 10.81 6.82 4.88
CA SER A 24 12.08 7.36 4.36
C SER A 24 12.63 8.52 5.20
N PHE A 25 11.78 9.48 5.62
CA PHE A 25 12.22 10.57 6.51
C PHE A 25 12.62 10.09 7.92
N ASP A 26 11.97 9.05 8.43
CA ASP A 26 12.28 8.48 9.75
C ASP A 26 13.66 7.79 9.73
N ILE A 27 13.99 7.11 8.62
CA ILE A 27 15.31 6.53 8.35
C ILE A 27 16.37 7.62 8.25
N ALA A 28 16.11 8.67 7.46
CA ALA A 28 17.09 9.75 7.22
C ALA A 28 17.45 10.53 8.49
N ILE A 29 16.48 10.76 9.38
CA ILE A 29 16.67 11.48 10.65
C ILE A 29 17.03 10.51 11.79
N GLN A 30 17.02 9.19 11.53
CA GLN A 30 17.25 8.13 12.51
C GLN A 30 16.36 8.28 13.76
N LYS A 31 15.10 8.68 13.57
CA LYS A 31 14.20 9.02 14.68
C LYS A 31 13.72 7.78 15.44
N THR A 32 13.56 6.64 14.77
CA THR A 32 13.24 5.36 15.39
C THR A 32 14.43 4.39 15.34
N PRO A 33 14.89 3.85 16.49
CA PRO A 33 16.07 2.98 16.53
C PRO A 33 15.77 1.53 16.11
N CYS A 34 14.51 1.12 15.99
CA CYS A 34 14.14 -0.26 15.67
C CYS A 34 13.90 -0.49 14.16
N PRO A 35 14.82 -1.15 13.44
CA PRO A 35 14.69 -1.36 11.98
C PRO A 35 13.50 -2.27 11.63
N VAL A 36 13.17 -3.23 12.50
CA VAL A 36 12.03 -4.14 12.31
C VAL A 36 10.70 -3.37 12.37
N CYS A 37 10.59 -2.37 13.25
CA CYS A 37 9.37 -1.55 13.34
C CYS A 37 9.11 -0.80 12.05
N LEU A 38 10.15 -0.22 11.43
CA LEU A 38 10.05 0.50 10.18
C LEU A 38 9.68 -0.42 9.01
N GLN A 39 10.25 -1.62 8.95
CA GLN A 39 9.90 -2.62 7.93
C GLN A 39 8.43 -3.06 8.04
N VAL A 40 7.94 -3.35 9.26
CA VAL A 40 6.54 -3.71 9.49
C VAL A 40 5.61 -2.53 9.15
N ARG A 41 5.98 -1.31 9.53
CA ARG A 41 5.22 -0.09 9.21
C ARG A 41 5.11 0.13 7.69
N SER A 42 6.22 0.03 6.97
CA SER A 42 6.25 0.11 5.51
C SER A 42 5.35 -0.94 4.87
N SER A 43 5.44 -2.18 5.33
CA SER A 43 4.62 -3.29 4.83
C SER A 43 3.13 -3.05 5.02
N ILE A 44 2.72 -2.55 6.19
CA ILE A 44 1.32 -2.25 6.46
C ILE A 44 0.81 -1.15 5.52
N ILE A 45 1.59 -0.08 5.33
CA ILE A 45 1.23 1.02 4.42
C ILE A 45 1.10 0.52 2.98
N GLN A 46 2.07 -0.28 2.51
CA GLN A 46 2.09 -0.83 1.16
C GLN A 46 0.91 -1.78 0.94
N VAL A 47 0.65 -2.71 1.86
CA VAL A 47 -0.45 -3.68 1.74
C VAL A 47 -1.82 -3.00 1.86
N ALA A 48 -1.95 -2.00 2.74
CA ALA A 48 -3.20 -1.25 2.90
C ALA A 48 -3.56 -0.47 1.62
N SER A 49 -2.58 0.21 1.03
CA SER A 49 -2.78 1.01 -0.19
C SER A 49 -2.96 0.14 -1.44
N SER A 50 -2.23 -0.97 -1.56
CA SER A 50 -2.26 -1.82 -2.78
C SER A 50 -3.33 -2.90 -2.77
N VAL A 51 -3.70 -3.44 -1.59
CA VAL A 51 -4.65 -4.57 -1.49
C VAL A 51 -5.95 -4.14 -0.84
N LEU A 52 -5.92 -3.58 0.37
CA LEU A 52 -7.16 -3.25 1.08
C LEU A 52 -7.97 -2.17 0.37
N TYR A 53 -7.31 -1.11 -0.09
CA TYR A 53 -7.97 0.01 -0.75
C TYR A 53 -8.66 -0.42 -2.07
N PRO A 54 -7.98 -1.09 -3.03
CA PRO A 54 -8.65 -1.54 -4.25
C PRO A 54 -9.65 -2.67 -4.00
N ALA A 55 -9.42 -3.56 -3.03
CA ALA A 55 -10.36 -4.64 -2.70
C ALA A 55 -11.71 -4.13 -2.17
N ALA A 56 -11.72 -2.97 -1.51
CA ALA A 56 -12.95 -2.28 -1.14
C ALA A 56 -13.54 -1.50 -2.33
N LEU A 57 -12.74 -0.64 -2.98
CA LEU A 57 -13.23 0.30 -3.98
C LEU A 57 -13.65 -0.34 -5.30
N ALA A 58 -12.97 -1.39 -5.76
CA ALA A 58 -13.27 -2.05 -7.02
C ALA A 58 -14.71 -2.63 -7.07
N PRO A 59 -15.20 -3.40 -6.07
CA PRO A 59 -16.57 -3.88 -6.08
C PRO A 59 -17.60 -2.77 -5.94
N PHE A 60 -17.33 -1.70 -5.17
CA PHE A 60 -18.22 -0.53 -5.12
C PHE A 60 -18.34 0.13 -6.50
N ALA A 61 -17.21 0.37 -7.16
CA ALA A 61 -17.20 0.96 -8.50
C ALA A 61 -17.90 0.05 -9.53
N ALA A 62 -17.72 -1.27 -9.43
CA ALA A 62 -18.40 -2.24 -10.28
C ALA A 62 -19.93 -2.24 -10.06
N PHE A 63 -20.40 -2.15 -8.82
CA PHE A 63 -21.84 -2.07 -8.52
C PHE A 63 -22.47 -0.77 -9.04
N THR A 64 -21.79 0.36 -8.87
CA THR A 64 -22.27 1.65 -9.42
C THR A 64 -22.37 1.57 -10.94
N MET A 65 -21.34 1.06 -11.63
CA MET A 65 -21.35 0.91 -13.08
C MET A 65 -22.42 -0.07 -13.58
N ALA A 66 -22.58 -1.22 -12.93
CA ALA A 66 -23.62 -2.19 -13.30
C ALA A 66 -25.05 -1.62 -13.14
N THR A 67 -25.25 -0.70 -12.20
CA THR A 67 -26.51 0.04 -12.04
C THR A 67 -26.73 1.03 -13.18
N HIS A 68 -25.68 1.76 -13.60
CA HIS A 68 -25.77 2.73 -14.70
C HIS A 68 -25.96 2.08 -16.08
N TYR A 69 -25.30 0.95 -16.34
CA TYR A 69 -25.37 0.24 -17.62
C TYR A 69 -26.49 -0.81 -17.67
N PHE A 70 -27.34 -0.90 -16.64
CA PHE A 70 -28.44 -1.87 -16.51
C PHE A 70 -28.05 -3.33 -16.80
N THR A 71 -26.78 -3.68 -16.66
CA THR A 71 -26.23 -4.98 -17.08
C THR A 71 -26.55 -6.08 -16.08
N TYR A 72 -26.86 -5.71 -14.83
CA TYR A 72 -27.25 -6.64 -13.77
C TYR A 72 -28.30 -6.01 -12.85
N LYS A 73 -29.35 -6.75 -12.49
CA LYS A 73 -30.34 -6.31 -11.50
C LYS A 73 -29.71 -6.34 -10.10
N LEU A 74 -29.07 -5.25 -9.71
CA LEU A 74 -28.59 -5.07 -8.35
C LEU A 74 -29.77 -4.79 -7.40
N PRO A 75 -29.84 -5.46 -6.24
CA PRO A 75 -30.80 -5.06 -5.21
C PRO A 75 -30.46 -3.63 -4.77
N TYR A 76 -31.48 -2.78 -4.64
CA TYR A 76 -31.30 -1.39 -4.21
C TYR A 76 -30.59 -1.38 -2.85
N ILE A 77 -29.45 -0.69 -2.79
CA ILE A 77 -28.58 -0.56 -1.61
C ILE A 77 -29.37 -0.07 -0.38
N THR A 78 -30.40 0.74 -0.60
CA THR A 78 -31.29 1.30 0.43
C THR A 78 -32.43 0.38 0.88
N LYS A 79 -32.79 -0.68 0.13
CA LYS A 79 -33.89 -1.59 0.51
C LYS A 79 -33.40 -2.89 1.16
N ASP A 80 -32.27 -3.45 0.71
CA ASP A 80 -31.76 -4.74 1.22
C ASP A 80 -30.22 -4.76 1.39
N PRO A 81 -29.67 -4.11 2.43
CA PRO A 81 -28.21 -4.09 2.65
C PRO A 81 -27.61 -5.48 2.90
N LYS A 82 -28.40 -6.41 3.46
CA LYS A 82 -27.98 -7.81 3.66
C LYS A 82 -27.76 -8.55 2.33
N ALA A 83 -28.58 -8.27 1.31
CA ALA A 83 -28.43 -8.87 -0.01
C ALA A 83 -27.17 -8.35 -0.73
N VAL A 84 -26.86 -7.06 -0.57
CA VAL A 84 -25.62 -6.45 -1.10
C VAL A 84 -24.38 -7.05 -0.44
N PHE A 85 -24.38 -7.24 0.88
CA PHE A 85 -23.26 -7.87 1.58
C PHE A 85 -23.11 -9.36 1.22
N GLY A 86 -24.22 -10.07 1.03
CA GLY A 86 -24.21 -11.45 0.53
C GLY A 86 -23.60 -11.56 -0.87
N LEU A 87 -23.93 -10.60 -1.75
CA LEU A 87 -23.37 -10.51 -3.10
C LEU A 87 -21.88 -10.17 -3.07
N TYR A 88 -21.48 -9.19 -2.24
CA TYR A 88 -20.06 -8.86 -2.00
C TYR A 88 -19.30 -10.09 -1.52
N LYS A 89 -19.79 -10.80 -0.50
CA LYS A 89 -19.15 -12.02 0.01
C LYS A 89 -19.05 -13.10 -1.06
N LYS A 90 -20.04 -13.26 -1.94
CA LYS A 90 -20.02 -14.23 -3.04
C LYS A 90 -18.93 -13.92 -4.06
N PHE A 91 -18.70 -12.65 -4.39
CA PHE A 91 -17.65 -12.23 -5.34
C PHE A 91 -16.26 -12.18 -4.70
N THR A 92 -16.15 -11.82 -3.42
CA THR A 92 -14.87 -11.73 -2.72
C THR A 92 -14.33 -13.10 -2.29
N LYS A 93 -15.19 -14.08 -1.97
CA LYS A 93 -14.78 -15.43 -1.53
C LYS A 93 -13.84 -16.17 -2.52
N PRO A 94 -14.08 -16.20 -3.85
CA PRO A 94 -13.19 -16.90 -4.78
C PRO A 94 -11.84 -16.19 -4.96
N ILE A 95 -11.79 -14.86 -4.84
CA ILE A 95 -10.56 -14.08 -5.05
C ILE A 95 -9.73 -13.91 -3.77
N LEU A 96 -10.27 -14.27 -2.61
CA LEU A 96 -9.63 -14.05 -1.31
C LEU A 96 -8.25 -14.70 -1.20
N ASN A 97 -8.08 -15.94 -1.70
CA ASN A 97 -6.78 -16.61 -1.68
C ASN A 97 -5.74 -15.88 -2.55
N THR A 98 -6.17 -15.37 -3.70
CA THR A 98 -5.30 -14.59 -4.59
C THR A 98 -4.95 -13.23 -3.99
N LEU A 99 -5.91 -12.56 -3.35
CA LEU A 99 -5.64 -11.30 -2.63
C LEU A 99 -4.67 -11.52 -1.47
N PHE A 100 -4.81 -12.64 -0.76
CA PHE A 100 -3.92 -12.99 0.34
C PHE A 100 -2.49 -13.26 -0.15
N SER A 101 -2.31 -14.00 -1.25
CA SER A 101 -0.97 -14.22 -1.81
C SER A 101 -0.34 -12.92 -2.31
N ILE A 102 -1.12 -12.04 -2.96
CA ILE A 102 -0.66 -10.71 -3.38
C ILE A 102 -0.29 -9.86 -2.17
N ALA A 103 -1.08 -9.89 -1.08
CA ALA A 103 -0.78 -9.15 0.14
C ALA A 103 0.55 -9.57 0.77
N ILE A 104 0.80 -10.89 0.84
CA ILE A 104 2.09 -11.41 1.32
C ILE A 104 3.22 -10.94 0.41
N ALA A 105 3.07 -11.07 -0.91
CA ALA A 105 4.10 -10.66 -1.85
C ALA A 105 4.41 -9.16 -1.73
N GLN A 106 3.39 -8.31 -1.67
CA GLN A 106 3.55 -6.86 -1.49
C GLN A 106 4.21 -6.52 -0.15
N GLY A 107 3.86 -7.22 0.92
CA GLY A 107 4.50 -7.05 2.24
C GLY A 107 5.99 -7.40 2.19
N LEU A 108 6.35 -8.55 1.62
CA LEU A 108 7.75 -8.97 1.50
C LEU A 108 8.57 -8.00 0.63
N ILE A 109 8.00 -7.53 -0.48
CA ILE A 109 8.65 -6.54 -1.35
C ILE A 109 8.87 -5.23 -0.58
N ALA A 110 7.88 -4.76 0.18
CA ALA A 110 8.02 -3.55 1.00
C ALA A 110 9.13 -3.69 2.04
N MET A 111 9.18 -4.81 2.77
CA MET A 111 10.26 -5.07 3.74
C MET A 111 11.63 -5.07 3.07
N PHE A 112 11.74 -5.71 1.90
CA PHE A 112 13.00 -5.78 1.15
C PHE A 112 13.47 -4.39 0.69
N ILE A 113 12.57 -3.56 0.18
CA ILE A 113 12.88 -2.18 -0.23
C ILE A 113 13.35 -1.37 0.98
N THR A 114 12.62 -1.41 2.10
CA THR A 114 12.99 -0.67 3.30
C THR A 114 14.33 -1.12 3.89
N TYR A 115 14.67 -2.41 3.78
CA TYR A 115 15.98 -2.92 4.18
C TYR A 115 17.11 -2.33 3.30
N MET A 116 16.92 -2.34 1.98
CA MET A 116 17.89 -1.75 1.04
C MET A 116 18.06 -0.25 1.27
N GLU A 117 16.96 0.45 1.54
CA GLU A 117 16.96 1.88 1.87
C GLU A 117 17.76 2.16 3.14
N ALA A 118 17.49 1.45 4.23
CA ALA A 118 18.23 1.60 5.48
C ALA A 118 19.74 1.33 5.31
N LYS A 119 20.11 0.28 4.57
CA LYS A 119 21.52 -0.02 4.28
C LYS A 119 22.20 1.09 3.48
N SER A 120 21.50 1.63 2.47
CA SER A 120 22.02 2.73 1.66
C SER A 120 22.21 3.99 2.51
N TYR A 121 21.27 4.32 3.39
CA TYR A 121 21.38 5.47 4.28
C TYR A 121 22.57 5.37 5.23
N MET A 122 22.77 4.22 5.87
CA MET A 122 23.94 4.01 6.75
C MET A 122 25.26 4.18 6.00
N THR A 123 25.35 3.62 4.78
CA THR A 123 26.54 3.75 3.93
C THR A 123 26.84 5.22 3.58
N ILE A 124 25.80 6.02 3.35
CA ILE A 124 25.95 7.45 3.05
C ILE A 124 26.40 8.21 4.30
N GLN A 125 25.81 7.93 5.46
CA GLN A 125 26.20 8.58 6.71
C GLN A 125 27.65 8.28 7.09
N GLU A 126 28.12 7.03 6.97
CA GLU A 126 29.51 6.67 7.24
C GLU A 126 30.49 7.46 6.34
N LYS A 127 30.17 7.62 5.06
CA LYS A 127 31.00 8.41 4.13
C LYS A 127 31.01 9.88 4.46
N LEU A 128 29.88 10.47 4.84
CA LEU A 128 29.81 11.87 5.23
C LEU A 128 30.65 12.16 6.48
N ILE A 129 30.63 11.26 7.47
CA ILE A 129 31.45 11.38 8.68
C ILE A 129 32.94 11.29 8.33
N GLN A 130 33.33 10.35 7.45
CA GLN A 130 34.71 10.24 6.98
C GLN A 130 35.20 11.50 6.26
N GLU A 131 34.37 12.08 5.38
CA GLU A 131 34.70 13.33 4.68
C GLU A 131 34.83 14.52 5.65
N GLU A 132 33.98 14.60 6.69
CA GLU A 132 34.10 15.63 7.73
C GLU A 132 35.39 15.49 8.54
N GLU A 133 35.80 14.27 8.89
CA GLU A 133 37.06 14.00 9.60
C GLU A 133 38.29 14.34 8.74
N GLU A 134 38.27 14.00 7.45
CA GLU A 134 39.34 14.37 6.51
C GLU A 134 39.47 15.89 6.32
N LEU A 135 38.35 16.61 6.34
CA LEU A 135 38.32 18.07 6.20
C LEU A 135 38.75 18.77 7.50
N ALA A 136 38.42 18.20 8.66
CA ALA A 136 38.85 18.71 9.97
C ALA A 136 40.36 18.52 10.24
N HIS A 137 41.00 17.55 9.57
CA HIS A 137 42.44 17.29 9.69
C HIS A 137 43.32 18.03 8.66
N ARG A 138 42.73 18.79 7.73
CA ARG A 138 43.45 19.75 6.87
C ARG A 138 43.47 21.15 7.47
#